data_AF-A0A4Y5Z1V0-F1
#
_entry.id   AF-A0A4Y5Z1V0-F1
#
_cell.length_a   1.000
_cell.length_b   1.000
_cell.length_c   1.000
_cell.angle_alpha   90.00
_cell.angle_beta   90.00
_cell.angle_gamma   90.00
#
_symmetry.space_group_name_H-M   'P 1'
#
loop_
_entity.id
_entity.type
_entity.pdbx_description
1 polymer ?
#
loop_
_entity_poly.entity_id
_entity_poly.type
_entity_poly.pdbx_seq_one_letter_code
_entity_poly.pdbx_strand_id
1 'polypeptide(L)'
;MTSPEMDDRETFENVFYYFLTSLRVLASDAASQCEAMGNHNTPWEIQRDMVSGGLGSLRLSARTLNWEQAEKILDIVAAVRRLPREAIAVPNMSMTSHVGCVAAMSHPAWEPLRREAAALLVFLEPAIQANTAYIHRKAK
;
A
#
# COMPACT_ATOMS: atom_id res chain seq x y z
N MET A 1 22.59 11.76 -24.43
CA MET A 1 22.31 11.44 -23.02
C MET A 1 21.02 10.63 -22.97
N THR A 2 21.12 9.32 -23.14
CA THR A 2 20.02 8.41 -22.83
C THR A 2 19.92 8.35 -21.31
N SER A 3 18.78 8.76 -20.76
CA SER A 3 18.42 8.38 -19.39
C SER A 3 18.57 6.87 -19.30
N PRO A 4 19.20 6.29 -18.26
CA PRO A 4 19.16 4.84 -18.10
C PRO A 4 17.68 4.46 -18.01
N GLU A 5 17.18 3.71 -18.98
CA GLU A 5 15.93 2.99 -18.80
C GLU A 5 16.12 2.16 -17.53
N MET A 6 15.30 2.42 -16.52
CA MET A 6 15.22 1.52 -15.37
C MET A 6 14.91 0.13 -15.92
N ASP A 7 15.77 -0.84 -15.62
CA ASP A 7 15.49 -2.21 -16.04
C ASP A 7 14.18 -2.70 -15.40
N ASP A 8 13.53 -3.69 -16.04
CA ASP A 8 12.22 -4.20 -15.58
C ASP A 8 12.26 -4.68 -14.13
N ARG A 9 13.42 -5.17 -13.66
CA ARG A 9 13.61 -5.59 -12.27
C ARG A 9 13.64 -4.38 -11.34
N GLU A 10 14.40 -3.34 -11.65
CA GLU A 10 14.45 -2.11 -10.88
C GLU A 10 13.08 -1.43 -10.80
N THR A 11 12.33 -1.45 -11.90
CA THR A 11 10.94 -0.98 -11.92
C THR A 11 10.06 -1.79 -10.98
N PHE A 12 10.13 -3.13 -11.03
CA PHE A 12 9.41 -4.00 -10.09
C PHE A 12 9.77 -3.67 -8.63
N GLU A 13 11.06 -3.58 -8.31
CA GLU A 13 11.53 -3.42 -6.93
C GLU A 13 11.10 -2.07 -6.34
N ASN A 14 11.15 -1.00 -7.14
CA ASN A 14 10.67 0.31 -6.71
C ASN A 14 9.15 0.31 -6.50
N VAL A 15 8.38 -0.25 -7.44
CA VAL A 15 6.91 -0.32 -7.31
C VAL A 15 6.53 -1.17 -6.10
N PHE A 16 7.17 -2.32 -5.90
CA PHE A 16 6.92 -3.20 -4.77
C PHE A 16 7.31 -2.54 -3.44
N TYR A 17 8.40 -1.77 -3.40
CA TYR A 17 8.78 -1.00 -2.21
C TYR A 17 7.71 0.02 -1.81
N TYR A 18 7.16 0.80 -2.75
CA TYR A 18 6.11 1.76 -2.47
C TYR A 18 4.78 1.08 -2.09
N PHE A 19 4.48 -0.06 -2.71
CA PHE A 19 3.36 -0.91 -2.27
C PHE A 19 3.55 -1.37 -0.82
N LEU A 20 4.71 -1.90 -0.46
CA LEU A 20 5.01 -2.34 0.90
C LEU A 20 4.95 -1.19 1.91
N THR A 21 5.37 0.01 1.51
CA THR A 21 5.24 1.22 2.34
C THR A 21 3.76 1.52 2.62
N SER A 22 2.92 1.50 1.58
CA SER A 22 1.49 1.71 1.71
C SER A 22 0.81 0.61 2.55
N LEU A 23 1.25 -0.63 2.38
CA LEU A 23 0.75 -1.79 3.13
C LEU A 23 1.09 -1.69 4.62
N ARG A 24 2.28 -1.21 4.97
CA ARG A 24 2.68 -0.93 6.36
C ARG A 24 1.82 0.18 6.98
N VAL A 25 1.56 1.25 6.23
CA VAL A 25 0.64 2.31 6.69
C VAL A 25 -0.77 1.73 6.89
N LEU A 26 -1.28 0.94 5.94
CA LEU A 26 -2.59 0.29 6.06
C LEU A 26 -2.67 -0.63 7.29
N ALA A 27 -1.60 -1.29 7.71
CA ALA A 27 -1.59 -2.16 8.88
C ALA A 27 -1.67 -1.40 10.23
N SER A 28 -1.37 -0.10 10.25
CA SER A 28 -1.39 0.74 11.46
C SER A 28 -2.80 1.19 11.86
N ASP A 29 -2.93 1.74 13.08
CA ASP A 29 -4.17 2.36 13.53
C ASP A 29 -4.49 3.67 12.78
N ALA A 30 -5.73 4.16 12.93
CA ALA A 30 -6.23 5.34 12.21
C ALA A 30 -5.40 6.61 12.43
N ALA A 31 -4.93 6.87 13.65
CA ALA A 31 -4.17 8.08 13.95
C ALA A 31 -2.78 8.00 13.32
N SER A 32 -2.10 6.86 13.50
CA SER A 32 -0.80 6.57 12.90
C SER A 32 -0.86 6.64 11.36
N GLN A 33 -1.94 6.15 10.76
CA GLN A 33 -2.20 6.26 9.32
C GLN A 33 -2.24 7.72 8.86
N CYS A 34 -2.99 8.57 9.58
CA CYS A 34 -3.15 9.96 9.23
C CYS A 34 -1.84 10.74 9.40
N GLU A 35 -1.10 10.51 10.49
CA GLU A 35 0.21 11.14 10.69
C GLU A 35 1.21 10.75 9.61
N ALA A 36 1.32 9.45 9.28
CA ALA A 36 2.24 8.96 8.26
C ALA A 36 1.97 9.55 6.87
N MET A 37 0.72 9.88 6.58
CA MET A 37 0.28 10.46 5.30
C MET A 37 0.09 11.99 5.37
N GLY A 38 0.58 12.66 6.43
CA GLY A 38 0.56 14.12 6.53
C GLY A 38 -0.82 14.74 6.77
N ASN A 39 -1.79 13.97 7.26
CA ASN A 39 -3.13 14.42 7.64
C ASN A 39 -3.94 15.08 6.50
N HIS A 40 -3.69 14.63 5.27
CA HIS A 40 -4.27 15.22 4.08
C HIS A 40 -4.76 14.12 3.13
N ASN A 41 -6.07 13.96 2.99
CA ASN A 41 -6.72 12.97 2.14
C ASN A 41 -6.25 11.52 2.39
N THR A 42 -5.78 11.21 3.59
CA THR A 42 -5.23 9.91 3.98
C THR A 42 -6.04 8.70 3.50
N PRO A 43 -7.38 8.64 3.67
CA PRO A 43 -8.16 7.48 3.23
C PRO A 43 -8.09 7.26 1.71
N TRP A 44 -8.14 8.34 0.94
CA TRP A 44 -8.07 8.30 -0.51
C TRP A 44 -6.67 7.96 -1.00
N GLU A 45 -5.63 8.53 -0.37
CA GLU A 45 -4.24 8.24 -0.74
C GLU A 45 -3.89 6.78 -0.46
N ILE A 46 -4.22 6.26 0.72
CA ILE A 46 -4.01 4.84 1.03
C ILE A 46 -4.75 3.95 0.02
N GLN A 47 -6.01 4.26 -0.29
CA GLN A 47 -6.76 3.49 -1.29
C GLN A 47 -6.07 3.51 -2.66
N ARG A 48 -5.69 4.70 -3.14
CA ARG A 48 -5.03 4.88 -4.44
C ARG A 48 -3.69 4.14 -4.49
N ASP A 49 -2.86 4.30 -3.46
CA ASP A 49 -1.49 3.82 -3.44
C ASP A 49 -1.44 2.30 -3.26
N MET A 50 -2.32 1.73 -2.43
CA MET A 50 -2.51 0.29 -2.31
C MET A 50 -2.91 -0.34 -3.66
N VAL A 51 -3.85 0.29 -4.38
CA VAL A 51 -4.36 -0.24 -5.65
C VAL A 51 -3.34 -0.11 -6.76
N SER A 52 -2.75 1.07 -6.91
CA SER A 52 -1.74 1.35 -7.94
C SER A 52 -0.49 0.51 -7.72
N GLY A 53 0.05 0.52 -6.49
CA GLY A 53 1.23 -0.24 -6.11
C GLY A 53 1.00 -1.75 -6.24
N GLY A 54 -0.10 -2.27 -5.70
CA GLY A 54 -0.39 -3.70 -5.74
C GLY A 54 -0.55 -4.23 -7.16
N LEU A 55 -1.37 -3.57 -8.00
CA LEU A 55 -1.54 -3.97 -9.40
C LEU A 55 -0.26 -3.78 -10.22
N GLY A 56 0.51 -2.73 -9.94
CA GLY A 56 1.81 -2.48 -10.55
C GLY A 56 2.79 -3.60 -10.25
N SER A 57 2.89 -4.01 -8.98
CA SER A 57 3.73 -5.14 -8.57
C SER A 57 3.32 -6.42 -9.28
N LEU A 58 2.03 -6.75 -9.34
CA LEU A 58 1.54 -7.97 -10.03
C LEU A 58 1.83 -7.97 -11.53
N ARG A 59 1.77 -6.80 -12.19
CA ARG A 59 2.08 -6.67 -13.62
C ARG A 59 3.57 -6.90 -13.91
N LEU A 60 4.44 -6.46 -13.02
CA LEU A 60 5.89 -6.48 -13.19
C LEU A 60 6.55 -7.72 -12.56
N SER A 61 5.81 -8.52 -11.78
CA SER A 61 6.35 -9.58 -10.91
C SER A 61 6.72 -10.87 -11.62
N ALA A 62 7.03 -10.89 -12.92
CA ALA A 62 7.35 -12.11 -13.63
C ALA A 62 8.64 -12.74 -13.06
N ARG A 63 8.48 -13.57 -12.00
CA ARG A 63 9.43 -14.40 -11.24
C ARG A 63 9.75 -13.99 -9.78
N THR A 64 9.31 -12.84 -9.25
CA THR A 64 9.66 -12.47 -7.85
C THR A 64 8.64 -12.95 -6.83
N LEU A 65 7.36 -12.80 -7.15
CA LEU A 65 6.26 -13.23 -6.29
C LEU A 65 5.85 -14.63 -6.71
N ASN A 66 5.63 -15.51 -5.73
CA ASN A 66 4.96 -16.77 -6.01
C ASN A 66 3.45 -16.54 -6.21
N TRP A 67 2.74 -17.56 -6.68
CA TRP A 67 1.32 -17.45 -7.01
C TRP A 67 0.45 -17.12 -5.79
N GLU A 68 0.75 -17.68 -4.62
CA GLU A 68 0.01 -17.42 -3.37
C GLU A 68 0.18 -15.97 -2.92
N GLN A 69 1.40 -15.42 -3.02
CA GLN A 69 1.70 -14.03 -2.70
C GLN A 69 0.98 -13.08 -3.66
N ALA A 70 0.99 -13.42 -4.95
CA ALA A 70 0.28 -12.65 -5.97
C ALA A 70 -1.24 -12.65 -5.70
N GLU A 71 -1.82 -13.80 -5.37
CA GLU A 71 -3.24 -13.91 -5.02
C GLU A 71 -3.59 -13.08 -3.79
N LYS A 72 -2.79 -13.15 -2.71
CA LYS A 72 -3.06 -12.37 -1.49
C LYS A 72 -2.93 -10.86 -1.69
N ILE A 73 -2.02 -10.42 -2.55
CA ILE A 73 -1.94 -9.00 -2.96
C ILE A 73 -3.21 -8.61 -3.74
N LEU A 74 -3.68 -9.47 -4.65
CA LEU A 74 -4.90 -9.19 -5.41
C LEU A 74 -6.14 -9.12 -4.49
N ASP A 75 -6.25 -10.02 -3.52
CA ASP A 75 -7.34 -10.06 -2.53
C ASP A 75 -7.46 -8.74 -1.78
N ILE A 76 -6.35 -8.26 -1.18
CA ILE A 76 -6.37 -7.02 -0.40
C ILE A 76 -6.60 -5.79 -1.29
N VAL A 77 -6.04 -5.77 -2.50
CA VAL A 77 -6.30 -4.71 -3.50
C VAL A 77 -7.79 -4.65 -3.83
N ALA A 78 -8.41 -5.80 -4.08
CA ALA A 78 -9.83 -5.86 -4.39
C ALA A 78 -10.69 -5.41 -3.19
N ALA A 79 -10.30 -5.76 -1.96
CA ALA A 79 -11.00 -5.36 -0.75
C ALA A 79 -10.91 -3.84 -0.52
N VAL A 80 -9.71 -3.24 -0.67
CA VAL A 80 -9.49 -1.79 -0.56
C VAL A 80 -10.29 -1.01 -1.62
N ARG A 81 -10.39 -1.52 -2.86
CA ARG A 81 -11.22 -0.90 -3.92
C ARG A 81 -12.71 -0.88 -3.61
N ARG A 82 -13.19 -1.83 -2.81
CA ARG A 82 -14.61 -2.00 -2.47
C ARG A 82 -15.02 -1.23 -1.22
N LEU A 83 -14.12 -0.44 -0.63
CA LEU A 83 -14.47 0.39 0.52
C LEU A 83 -15.66 1.29 0.21
N PRO A 84 -16.61 1.42 1.15
CA PRO A 84 -17.75 2.30 0.96
C PRO A 84 -17.27 3.75 0.88
N ARG A 85 -18.02 4.60 0.18
CA ARG A 85 -17.64 5.99 -0.07
C ARG A 85 -17.41 6.75 1.24
N GLU A 86 -18.21 6.44 2.25
CA GLU A 86 -18.18 7.03 3.60
C GLU A 86 -16.90 6.69 4.36
N ALA A 87 -16.25 5.57 4.04
CA ALA A 87 -14.94 5.22 4.60
C ALA A 87 -13.79 6.03 3.97
N ILE A 88 -14.00 6.56 2.76
CA ILE A 88 -13.01 7.37 2.04
C ILE A 88 -13.23 8.86 2.29
N ALA A 89 -14.48 9.30 2.36
CA ALA A 89 -14.85 10.69 2.58
C ALA A 89 -16.10 10.78 3.46
N VAL A 90 -15.93 11.36 4.65
CA VAL A 90 -17.04 11.59 5.59
C VAL A 90 -17.88 12.78 5.11
N PRO A 91 -19.21 12.66 5.01
CA PRO A 91 -20.07 13.79 4.64
C PRO A 91 -19.87 15.00 5.56
N ASN A 92 -19.82 16.20 4.96
CA ASN A 92 -19.69 17.48 5.66
C ASN A 92 -18.39 17.66 6.48
N MET A 93 -17.35 16.85 6.23
CA MET A 93 -16.03 17.02 6.84
C MET A 93 -14.96 17.26 5.78
N SER A 94 -14.00 18.14 6.10
CA SER A 94 -12.84 18.34 5.22
C SER A 94 -11.83 17.21 5.40
N MET A 95 -11.55 16.49 4.31
CA MET A 95 -10.50 15.45 4.28
C MET A 95 -9.08 16.05 4.21
N THR A 96 -8.93 17.37 4.13
CA THR A 96 -7.62 18.05 4.23
C THR A 96 -7.25 18.43 5.66
N SER A 97 -7.93 17.85 6.65
CA SER A 97 -7.71 18.11 8.08
C SER A 97 -7.48 16.80 8.82
N HIS A 98 -6.69 16.85 9.90
CA HIS A 98 -6.45 15.69 10.77
C HIS A 98 -7.76 15.07 11.28
N VAL A 99 -8.69 15.90 11.78
CA VAL A 99 -9.98 15.43 12.31
C VAL A 99 -10.79 14.70 11.25
N GLY A 100 -10.88 15.25 10.03
CA GLY A 100 -11.60 14.61 8.94
C GLY A 100 -10.95 13.30 8.48
N CYS A 101 -9.62 13.26 8.38
CA CYS A 101 -8.88 12.05 8.04
C CYS A 101 -9.10 10.95 9.08
N VAL A 102 -8.92 11.27 10.37
CA VAL A 102 -9.12 10.30 11.46
C VAL A 102 -10.56 9.82 11.52
N ALA A 103 -11.55 10.70 11.33
CA ALA A 103 -12.95 10.30 11.28
C ALA A 103 -13.23 9.29 10.16
N ALA A 104 -12.70 9.53 8.95
CA ALA A 104 -12.84 8.61 7.82
C ALA A 104 -12.09 7.28 8.05
N MET A 105 -10.84 7.34 8.52
CA MET A 105 -10.04 6.16 8.83
C MET A 105 -10.60 5.34 10.01
N SER A 106 -11.40 5.96 10.89
CA SER A 106 -12.09 5.27 11.98
C SER A 106 -13.33 4.49 11.51
N HIS A 107 -13.72 4.58 10.24
CA HIS A 107 -14.82 3.80 9.70
C HIS A 107 -14.54 2.28 9.84
N PRO A 108 -15.48 1.47 10.33
CA PRO A 108 -15.25 0.06 10.67
C PRO A 108 -14.82 -0.81 9.48
N ALA A 109 -15.11 -0.39 8.24
CA ALA A 109 -14.67 -1.09 7.04
C ALA A 109 -13.13 -1.15 6.86
N TRP A 110 -12.37 -0.26 7.50
CA TRP A 110 -10.91 -0.30 7.48
C TRP A 110 -10.33 -1.40 8.38
N GLU A 111 -11.06 -1.78 9.42
CA GLU A 111 -10.54 -2.62 10.50
C GLU A 111 -10.18 -4.06 10.05
N PRO A 112 -11.00 -4.75 9.22
CA PRO A 112 -10.57 -5.99 8.57
C PRO A 112 -9.33 -5.81 7.69
N LEU A 113 -9.24 -4.70 6.95
CA LEU A 113 -8.13 -4.43 6.03
C LEU A 113 -6.81 -4.20 6.78
N ARG A 114 -6.84 -3.56 7.95
CA ARG A 114 -5.65 -3.42 8.81
C ARG A 114 -5.09 -4.78 9.21
N ARG A 115 -5.98 -5.68 9.66
CA ARG A 115 -5.59 -7.05 10.06
C ARG A 115 -5.07 -7.86 8.89
N GLU A 116 -5.75 -7.79 7.75
CA GLU A 116 -5.31 -8.44 6.52
C GLU A 116 -3.96 -7.90 6.05
N ALA A 117 -3.74 -6.59 6.14
CA ALA A 117 -2.46 -5.97 5.81
C ALA A 117 -1.33 -6.45 6.71
N ALA A 118 -1.56 -6.49 8.03
CA ALA A 118 -0.60 -7.01 9.00
C ALA A 118 -0.24 -8.48 8.72
N ALA A 119 -1.25 -9.32 8.43
CA ALA A 119 -1.03 -10.71 8.08
C ALA A 119 -0.27 -10.87 6.75
N LEU A 120 -0.60 -10.04 5.76
CA LEU A 120 0.07 -10.04 4.46
C LEU A 120 1.54 -9.63 4.57
N LEU A 121 1.89 -8.67 5.43
CA LEU A 121 3.29 -8.30 5.67
C LEU A 121 4.11 -9.50 6.16
N VAL A 122 3.57 -10.28 7.10
CA VAL A 122 4.22 -11.51 7.58
C VAL A 122 4.36 -12.54 6.45
N PHE A 123 3.31 -12.70 5.64
CA PHE A 123 3.32 -13.64 4.52
C PHE A 123 4.31 -13.25 3.40
N LEU A 124 4.52 -11.94 3.20
CA LEU A 124 5.44 -11.39 2.21
C LEU A 124 6.88 -11.27 2.71
N GLU A 125 7.19 -11.66 3.94
CA GLU A 125 8.53 -11.51 4.53
C GLU A 125 9.67 -11.98 3.61
N PRO A 126 9.59 -13.16 2.93
CA PRO A 126 10.64 -13.56 1.98
C PRO A 126 10.82 -12.58 0.81
N ALA A 127 9.72 -12.03 0.28
CA ALA A 127 9.76 -11.05 -0.81
C ALA A 127 10.24 -9.68 -0.32
N ILE A 128 9.88 -9.27 0.90
CA ILE A 128 10.36 -8.05 1.55
C ILE A 128 11.87 -8.08 1.72
N GLN A 129 12.42 -9.21 2.17
CA GLN A 129 13.87 -9.40 2.33
C GLN A 129 14.59 -9.32 0.99
N ALA A 130 14.05 -9.95 -0.06
CA ALA A 130 14.62 -9.88 -1.41
C ALA A 130 14.63 -8.45 -1.96
N ASN A 131 13.51 -7.73 -1.82
CA ASN A 131 13.38 -6.32 -2.24
C ASN A 131 14.36 -5.41 -1.51
N THR A 132 14.45 -5.57 -0.18
CA THR A 132 15.34 -4.79 0.68
C THR A 132 16.81 -5.04 0.32
N ALA A 133 17.19 -6.30 0.10
CA ALA A 133 18.53 -6.65 -0.33
C ALA A 133 18.89 -6.06 -1.70
N TYR A 134 17.93 -5.99 -2.64
CA TYR A 134 18.13 -5.36 -3.94
C TYR A 134 18.38 -3.86 -3.81
N ILE A 135 17.50 -3.14 -3.10
CA ILE A 135 17.60 -1.69 -2.92
C ILE A 135 18.90 -1.30 -2.23
N HIS A 136 19.31 -2.01 -1.16
CA HIS A 136 20.58 -1.73 -0.48
C HIS A 136 21.82 -1.98 -1.34
N ARG A 137 21.78 -2.92 -2.29
CA ARG A 137 22.90 -3.15 -3.22
C ARG A 137 23.05 -2.03 -4.25
N LYS A 138 21.94 -1.40 -4.67
CA LYS A 138 21.94 -0.28 -5.62
C LYS A 138 22.26 1.07 -4.98
N ALA A 139 22.01 1.24 -3.69
CA ALA A 139 22.31 2.47 -2.95
C ALA A 139 23.80 2.64 -2.58
N LYS A 140 24.65 1.65 -2.89
CA LYS A 140 26.11 1.69 -2.75
C LYS A 140 26.76 1.94 -4.10
#